data_AF-A0AAN5DEW5-F1
#
_entry.id   AF-A0AAN5DEW5-F1
#
_cell.length_a   1.000
_cell.length_b   1.000
_cell.length_c   1.000
_cell.angle_alpha   90.00
_cell.angle_beta   90.00
_cell.angle_gamma   90.00
#
_symmetry.space_group_name_H-M   'P 1'
#
loop_
_entity.id
_entity.type
_entity.pdbx_description
1 polymer ?
#
loop_
_entity_poly.entity_id
_entity_poly.type
_entity_poly.pdbx_seq_one_letter_code
_entity_poly.pdbx_strand_id
1 'polypeptide(L)' 'IVKGDSGGPLMMKADDDRWFQIGITSFGEDSHFQRDIVFTDVRKYCDWISAKTEGEVKCQGEKVTLQDVE' A
#
# COMPACT_ATOMS: atom_id res chain seq x y z
N ILE A 1 -13.33 0.37 4.59
CA ILE A 1 -13.14 1.57 3.76
C ILE A 1 -14.51 2.15 3.41
N VAL A 2 -14.68 3.45 3.58
CA VAL A 2 -15.90 4.21 3.26
C VAL A 2 -15.60 5.27 2.22
N LYS A 3 -16.64 5.95 1.71
CA LYS A 3 -16.44 7.12 0.84
C LYS A 3 -15.61 8.16 1.59
N GLY A 4 -14.51 8.58 0.97
CA GLY A 4 -13.55 9.51 1.56
C GLY A 4 -12.24 8.85 2.01
N ASP A 5 -12.20 7.52 2.17
CA ASP A 5 -10.95 6.80 2.49
C ASP A 5 -10.03 6.62 1.27
N SER A 6 -10.55 6.78 0.05
CA SER A 6 -9.77 6.66 -1.19
C SER A 6 -8.56 7.61 -1.17
N GLY A 7 -7.39 7.07 -1.49
CA GLY A 7 -6.10 7.79 -1.36
C GLY A 7 -5.41 7.62 -0.01
N GLY A 8 -6.12 7.16 1.02
CA GLY A 8 -5.56 6.88 2.35
C GLY A 8 -4.57 5.71 2.33
N PRO A 9 -3.56 5.71 3.22
CA PRO A 9 -2.50 4.71 3.21
C PRO A 9 -2.92 3.38 3.84
N LEU A 10 -2.47 2.27 3.25
CA LEU A 10 -2.36 0.98 3.94
C LEU A 10 -0.93 0.83 4.44
N MET A 11 -0.76 0.81 5.76
CA MET A 11 0.54 0.82 6.43
C MET A 11 0.87 -0.56 7.02
N MET A 12 2.15 -0.92 7.00
CA MET A 12 2.67 -2.12 7.66
C MET A 12 3.90 -1.74 8.49
N LYS A 13 4.02 -2.34 9.67
CA LYS A 13 5.18 -2.17 10.54
C LYS A 13 6.20 -3.26 10.23
N ALA A 14 7.44 -2.88 9.98
CA ALA A 14 8.55 -3.83 9.83
C ALA A 14 9.09 -4.27 11.20
N ASP A 15 9.93 -5.31 11.20
CA ASP A 15 10.58 -5.86 12.40
C ASP A 15 11.45 -4.83 13.15
N ASP A 16 11.94 -3.80 12.44
CA ASP A 16 12.72 -2.71 13.00
C ASP A 16 11.88 -1.52 13.51
N ASP A 17 10.58 -1.77 13.74
CA ASP A 17 9.57 -0.83 14.23
C ASP A 17 9.20 0.34 13.30
N ARG A 18 9.77 0.41 12.09
CA ARG A 18 9.39 1.45 11.12
C ARG A 18 8.09 1.10 10.39
N TRP A 19 7.31 2.13 10.07
CA TRP A 19 6.08 1.99 9.30
C TRP A 19 6.32 2.29 7.83
N PHE A 20 5.83 1.41 6.96
CA PHE A 20 5.91 1.52 5.52
C PHE A 20 4.52 1.56 4.90
N GLN A 21 4.32 2.43 3.91
CA GLN A 21 3.11 2.44 3.11
C GLN A 21 3.21 1.39 2.00
N ILE A 22 2.47 0.30 2.14
CA ILE A 22 2.46 -0.80 1.16
C ILE A 22 1.30 -0.70 0.17
N GLY A 23 0.28 0.08 0.49
CA GLY A 23 -0.89 0.25 -0.36
C GLY A 23 -1.53 1.63 -0.29
N ILE A 24 -2.38 1.91 -1.27
CA ILE A 24 -3.28 3.07 -1.30
C ILE A 24 -4.70 2.56 -1.43
N THR A 25 -5.60 3.03 -0.57
CA THR A 25 -7.02 2.68 -0.66
C THR A 25 -7.57 3.10 -2.01
N SER A 26 -8.09 2.14 -2.79
CA SER A 26 -8.61 2.40 -4.13
C SER A 26 -10.14 2.41 -4.12
N PHE A 27 -10.74 1.22 -4.12
CA PHE A 27 -12.18 1.04 -4.08
C PHE A 27 -12.54 -0.19 -3.25
N GLY A 28 -13.80 -0.27 -2.84
CA GLY A 28 -14.36 -1.48 -2.28
C GLY A 28 -15.76 -1.66 -2.78
N GLU A 29 -16.16 -2.90 -2.95
CA GLU A 29 -17.52 -3.27 -3.33
C GLU A 29 -18.13 -4.15 -2.25
N ASP A 30 -19.32 -3.74 -1.80
CA ASP A 30 -20.14 -4.54 -0.90
C ASP A 30 -21.09 -5.38 -1.75
N SER A 31 -20.74 -6.65 -1.94
CA SER A 31 -21.68 -7.65 -2.42
C SER A 31 -22.38 -8.30 -1.23
N HIS A 32 -23.56 -8.91 -1.46
CA HIS A 32 -24.34 -9.58 -0.41
C HIS A 32 -23.59 -10.71 0.32
N PHE A 33 -22.47 -11.20 -0.23
CA PHE A 33 -21.74 -12.35 0.30
C PHE A 33 -20.30 -12.04 0.72
N GLN A 34 -19.68 -10.99 0.17
CA GLN A 34 -18.28 -10.62 0.43
C GLN A 34 -18.07 -9.11 0.23
N ARG A 35 -17.18 -8.53 1.05
CA ARG A 35 -16.64 -7.19 0.86
C ARG A 35 -15.24 -7.32 0.30
N ASP A 36 -15.09 -6.98 -0.98
CA ASP A 36 -13.78 -6.92 -1.61
C ASP A 36 -13.24 -5.51 -1.41
N ILE A 37 -12.12 -5.41 -0.68
CA ILE A 37 -11.39 -4.17 -0.49
C ILE A 37 -10.15 -4.23 -1.37
N VAL A 38 -10.05 -3.29 -2.31
CA VAL A 38 -8.96 -3.23 -3.27
C VAL A 38 -8.04 -2.06 -2.94
N PHE A 39 -6.75 -2.37 -2.83
CA PHE A 39 -5.68 -1.41 -2.65
C PHE A 39 -4.77 -1.38 -3.88
N THR A 40 -4.27 -0.21 -4.24
CA THR A 40 -3.15 -0.09 -5.18
C THR A 40 -1.88 -0.59 -4.49
N ASP A 41 -1.18 -1.54 -5.10
CA ASP A 41 0.11 -2.03 -4.61
C ASP A 41 1.23 -1.01 -4.88
N VAL A 42 1.62 -0.25 -3.85
CA VAL A 42 2.62 0.84 -3.97
C VAL A 42 3.97 0.32 -4.45
N ARG A 43 4.32 -0.94 -4.12
CA ARG A 43 5.61 -1.55 -4.47
C ARG A 43 5.82 -1.65 -5.98
N LYS A 44 4.74 -1.74 -6.75
CA LYS A 44 4.79 -1.79 -8.23
C LYS A 44 5.13 -0.44 -8.87
N TYR A 45 5.06 0.65 -8.12
CA TYR A 45 5.26 2.01 -8.60
C TYR A 45 6.54 2.66 -8.06
N CYS A 46 7.40 1.91 -7.37
CA CYS A 46 8.63 2.43 -6.77
C CYS A 46 9.51 3.23 -7.74
N ASP A 47 9.74 2.72 -8.95
CA ASP A 47 10.53 3.41 -9.97
C ASP A 47 9.89 4.74 -10.39
N TRP A 48 8.56 4.73 -10.58
CA TRP A 48 7.81 5.94 -10.93
C TRP A 48 7.84 6.97 -9.80
N ILE A 49 7.62 6.54 -8.55
CA ILE A 49 7.66 7.42 -7.37
C ILE A 49 9.06 8.04 -7.24
N SER A 50 10.11 7.22 -7.24
CA SER A 50 11.49 7.70 -7.15
C SER A 50 11.82 8.68 -8.26
N ALA A 51 11.40 8.41 -9.49
CA ALA A 51 11.62 9.33 -10.62
C ALA A 51 10.86 10.66 -10.45
N LYS A 52 9.66 10.65 -9.89
CA LYS A 52 8.83 11.85 -9.67
C LYS A 52 9.24 12.68 -8.46
N THR A 53 9.96 12.09 -7.52
CA THR A 53 10.50 12.78 -6.35
C THR A 53 12.01 13.03 -6.47
N GLU A 54 12.59 12.91 -7.67
CA GLU A 54 14.04 13.10 -7.90
C GLU A 54 14.93 12.27 -6.95
N GLY A 55 14.44 11.09 -6.56
CA GLY A 55 15.12 10.17 -5.64
C GLY A 55 14.97 10.49 -4.15
N GLU A 56 14.16 11.49 -3.76
CA GLU A 56 13.85 11.78 -2.35
C GLU A 56 13.14 10.60 -1.66
N VAL A 57 12.15 10.00 -2.33
CA VAL A 57 11.46 8.80 -1.84
C VAL A 57 12.04 7.56 -2.52
N LYS A 58 12.52 6.62 -1.71
CA LYS A 58 13.06 5.34 -2.15
C LYS A 58 12.31 4.20 -1.49
N CYS A 59 11.88 3.23 -2.30
CA CYS A 59 11.43 1.95 -1.74
C CYS A 59 12.62 1.21 -1.13
N GLN A 60 12.40 0.58 0.02
CA GLN A 60 13.43 -0.29 0.59
C GLN A 60 13.44 -1.62 -0.14
N GLY A 61 14.65 -2.12 -0.38
CA GLY A 61 14.91 -3.29 -1.23
C GLY A 61 14.55 -4.64 -0.63
N GLU A 62 13.87 -4.68 0.52
CA GLU A 62 13.36 -5.93 1.06
C GLU A 62 11.98 -6.22 0.47
N LYS A 63 11.87 -7.38 -0.17
CA LYS A 63 10.59 -7.90 -0.66
C LYS A 63 9.73 -8.26 0.55
N VAL A 64 8.98 -7.29 1.05
CA VAL A 64 7.86 -7.57 1.95
C VAL A 64 6.77 -8.22 1.10
N THR A 65 6.55 -9.50 1.30
CA THR A 65 5.52 -10.27 0.60
C THR A 65 4.19 -10.15 1.33
N LEU A 66 3.08 -10.39 0.63
CA LEU A 66 1.77 -10.43 1.28
C LEU A 66 1.63 -11.57 2.30
N GLN A 67 2.56 -12.54 2.30
CA GLN A 67 2.61 -13.63 3.27
C GLN A 67 3.21 -13.18 4.61
N ASP A 68 3.88 -12.04 4.64
CA ASP A 68 4.43 -11.43 5.87
C ASP A 68 3.38 -10.56 6.59
N VAL A 69 2.13 -10.56 6.08
CA VAL A 69 0.98 -9.84 6.64
C VAL A 69 0.05 -10.90 7.22
N GLU A 70 0.19 -11.16 8.52
CA GLU A 70 -0.76 -11.99 9.28
C GLU A 70 -2.08 -11.24 9.53
#